data_AF-A0A346E0K4-F1
#
_entry.id   AF-A0A346E0K4-F1
#
_cell.length_a   1.000
_cell.length_b   1.000
_cell.length_c   1.000
_cell.angle_alpha   90.00
_cell.angle_beta   90.00
_cell.angle_gamma   90.00
#
_symmetry.space_group_name_H-M   'P 1'
#
loop_
_entity.id
_entity.type
_entity.pdbx_description
1 polymer ?
#
loop_
_entity_poly.entity_id
_entity_poly.type
_entity_poly.pdbx_seq_one_letter_code
_entity_poly.pdbx_strand_id
1 'polypeptide(L)' 'MRNIHPKNNYVAFYDINSKKFIYTRSCVNIKNKKTIKHNNETYYVIETDVSSYSHNFFKNTK' A
#
# COMPACT_ATOMS: atom_id res chain seq x y z
N MET A 1 -14.04 16.12 -19.48
CA MET A 1 -14.68 15.44 -18.34
C MET A 1 -13.65 15.24 -17.24
N ARG A 2 -13.75 15.97 -16.14
CA ARG A 2 -12.71 16.01 -15.08
C ARG A 2 -13.42 15.92 -13.72
N ASN A 3 -14.06 14.77 -13.47
CA ASN A 3 -14.66 14.40 -12.16
C ASN A 3 -15.35 13.02 -12.13
N ILE A 4 -15.21 12.20 -13.17
CA ILE A 4 -15.78 10.84 -13.20
C ILE A 4 -14.88 9.80 -12.51
N HIS A 5 -13.64 10.17 -12.16
CA HIS A 5 -12.69 9.27 -11.53
C HIS A 5 -12.51 9.59 -10.04
N PRO A 6 -12.52 8.56 -9.17
CA PRO A 6 -12.24 8.75 -7.76
C PRO A 6 -10.79 9.24 -7.54
N LYS A 7 -10.59 9.98 -6.45
CA LYS A 7 -9.27 10.53 -6.10
C LYS A 7 -8.29 9.41 -5.78
N ASN A 8 -7.19 9.36 -6.52
CA ASN A 8 -6.15 8.35 -6.36
C ASN A 8 -4.95 8.92 -5.58
N ASN A 9 -4.49 8.24 -4.55
CA ASN A 9 -3.43 8.70 -3.64
C ASN A 9 -2.27 7.70 -3.59
N TYR A 10 -1.06 8.18 -3.28
CA TYR A 10 0.11 7.33 -3.07
C TYR A 10 0.03 6.60 -1.74
N VAL A 11 0.06 5.28 -1.77
CA VAL A 11 -0.18 4.43 -0.62
C VAL A 11 0.88 3.33 -0.54
N ALA A 12 1.41 3.13 0.66
CA ALA A 12 2.32 2.03 0.98
C ALA A 12 1.55 1.01 1.83
N PHE A 13 1.30 -0.17 1.28
CA PHE A 13 0.77 -1.29 2.05
C PHE A 13 1.93 -1.95 2.80
N TYR A 14 1.87 -1.91 4.13
CA TYR A 14 2.81 -2.58 5.01
C TYR A 14 2.22 -3.92 5.44
N ASP A 15 2.86 -5.01 5.05
CA ASP A 15 2.51 -6.34 5.53
C ASP A 15 3.19 -6.58 6.89
N ILE A 16 2.38 -6.75 7.94
CA ILE A 16 2.86 -6.96 9.31
C ILE A 16 3.63 -8.29 9.42
N ASN A 17 3.18 -9.32 8.71
CA ASN A 17 3.73 -10.68 8.79
C ASN A 17 5.03 -10.83 8.02
N SER A 18 5.14 -10.20 6.85
CA SER A 18 6.36 -10.27 6.02
C SER A 18 7.29 -9.07 6.18
N LYS A 19 6.87 -8.04 6.94
CA LYS A 19 7.59 -6.76 7.15
C LYS A 19 8.00 -6.08 5.83
N LYS A 20 7.18 -6.25 4.79
CA LYS A 20 7.41 -5.73 3.43
C LYS A 20 6.49 -4.56 3.14
N PHE A 21 7.02 -3.57 2.41
CA PHE A 21 6.23 -2.46 1.87
C PHE A 21 5.92 -2.70 0.39
N ILE A 22 4.67 -2.48 0.02
CA ILE A 22 4.17 -2.51 -1.35
C ILE A 22 3.67 -1.10 -1.71
N TYR A 23 4.41 -0.41 -2.58
CA TYR A 23 4.11 0.96 -2.99
C TYR A 23 3.18 0.97 -4.22
N THR A 24 2.01 1.59 -4.08
CA THR A 24 1.00 1.65 -5.15
C THR A 24 0.22 2.96 -5.08
N ARG A 25 -0.73 3.13 -6.02
CA ARG A 25 -1.75 4.17 -5.93
C ARG A 25 -3.08 3.52 -5.58
N SER A 26 -3.78 4.08 -4.60
CA SER A 26 -5.10 3.59 -4.18
C SER A 26 -6.05 4.76 -3.86
N CYS A 27 -7.35 4.51 -4.03
CA CYS A 27 -8.42 5.47 -3.72
C CYS A 27 -8.77 5.52 -2.22
N VAL A 28 -7.86 5.08 -1.35
CA VAL A 28 -8.12 4.97 0.08
C VAL A 28 -8.39 6.34 0.71
N ASN A 29 -9.30 6.37 1.68
CA ASN A 29 -9.51 7.56 2.49
C ASN A 29 -8.30 7.81 3.41
N ILE A 30 -7.76 9.00 3.30
CA ILE A 30 -6.45 9.40 3.83
C ILE A 30 -6.53 9.90 5.29
N LYS A 31 -7.75 10.13 5.79
CA LYS A 31 -7.95 10.72 7.14
C LYS A 31 -7.23 9.88 8.20
N ASN A 32 -6.37 10.53 8.99
CA ASN A 32 -5.64 9.99 10.14
C ASN A 32 -4.74 8.77 9.86
N LYS A 33 -4.15 8.67 8.65
CA LYS A 33 -3.19 7.60 8.34
C LYS A 33 -1.74 8.03 8.58
N LYS A 34 -0.92 7.08 9.06
CA LYS A 34 0.54 7.24 9.18
C LYS A 34 1.14 7.49 7.79
N THR A 35 2.24 8.22 7.72
CA THR A 35 2.94 8.51 6.45
C THR A 35 4.39 8.07 6.52
N ILE A 36 4.94 7.68 5.37
CA ILE A 36 6.37 7.41 5.19
C ILE A 36 6.88 8.15 3.97
N LYS A 37 8.15 8.56 4.01
CA LYS A 37 8.86 9.12 2.85
C LYS A 37 9.63 8.01 2.16
N HIS A 38 9.42 7.83 0.86
CA HIS A 38 10.16 6.88 0.04
C HIS A 38 10.39 7.48 -1.34
N ASN A 39 11.64 7.45 -1.84
CA ASN A 39 12.04 7.99 -3.15
C ASN A 39 11.49 9.40 -3.45
N ASN A 40 11.68 10.32 -2.50
CA ASN A 40 11.21 11.72 -2.55
C ASN A 40 9.69 11.92 -2.59
N GLU A 41 8.88 10.86 -2.50
CA GLU A 41 7.43 10.93 -2.43
C GLU A 41 6.93 10.54 -1.02
N THR A 42 5.77 11.07 -0.63
CA THR A 42 5.12 10.74 0.65
C THR A 42 3.99 9.74 0.40
N TYR A 43 4.06 8.59 1.06
CA TYR A 43 3.10 7.50 0.96
C TYR A 43 2.31 7.38 2.25
N TYR A 44 1.00 7.17 2.14
CA TYR A 44 0.15 6.83 3.27
C TYR A 44 0.29 5.34 3.59
N VAL A 45 0.58 5.01 4.84
CA VAL A 45 0.76 3.63 5.27
C VAL A 45 -0.59 2.99 5.57
N ILE A 46 -0.79 1.81 5.03
CA ILE A 46 -1.88 0.91 5.39
C ILE A 46 -1.25 -0.38 5.90
N GLU A 47 -1.49 -0.69 7.17
CA GLU A 47 -1.07 -1.95 7.76
C GLU A 47 -2.05 -3.05 7.28
N THR A 48 -1.49 -4.18 6.84
CA THR A 48 -2.22 -5.31 6.27
C THR A 48 -1.69 -6.62 6.83
N ASP A 49 -2.59 -7.58 7.08
CA ASP A 49 -2.22 -8.90 7.64
C ASP A 49 -1.74 -9.87 6.57
N VAL A 50 -2.26 -9.75 5.35
CA VAL A 50 -1.96 -10.63 4.23
C VAL A 50 -1.57 -9.81 3.01
N SER A 51 -0.47 -10.20 2.38
CA SER A 51 0.00 -9.70 1.11
C SER A 51 0.54 -10.85 0.26
N SER A 52 0.92 -10.55 -0.98
CA SER A 52 1.60 -11.52 -1.85
C SER A 52 2.90 -12.06 -1.25
N TYR A 53 3.48 -11.39 -0.26
CA TYR A 53 4.68 -11.87 0.43
C TYR A 53 4.41 -12.81 1.61
N SER A 54 3.20 -12.82 2.16
CA SER A 54 2.85 -13.65 3.33
C SER A 54 2.09 -14.92 2.96
N HIS A 55 1.35 -14.95 1.86
CA HIS A 55 0.57 -16.13 1.48
C HIS A 55 1.46 -17.25 0.88
N ASN A 56 1.30 -18.48 1.40
CA ASN A 56 2.13 -19.65 1.04
C ASN A 56 2.14 -19.96 -0.46
N PHE A 57 1.01 -19.73 -1.15
CA PHE A 57 0.89 -19.86 -2.60
C PHE A 57 1.98 -19.06 -3.36
N PHE A 58 2.27 -17.84 -2.94
CA PHE A 58 3.26 -16.99 -3.61
C PHE A 58 4.68 -17.27 -3.13
N LYS A 59 4.89 -17.69 -1.86
CA LYS A 59 6.21 -18.02 -1.32
C LYS A 59 6.86 -19.24 -2.00
N ASN A 60 6.07 -20.19 -2.47
CA ASN A 60 6.57 -21.47 -3.01
C ASN A 60 6.83 -21.48 -4.53
N THR A 61 6.75 -20.34 -5.21
CA THR A 61 7.01 -20.24 -6.67
C THR A 61 8.47 -19.88 -7.00
N LYS A 62 9.41 -20.35 -6.18
CA LYS A 62 10.85 -20.07 -6.33
C LYS A 62 11.59 -21.19 -7.04
#